data_AF-A0A7Y1Y8U8-F1
#
_entry.id   AF-A0A7Y1Y8U8-F1
#
_cell.length_a   1.000
_cell.length_b   1.000
_cell.length_c   1.000
_cell.angle_alpha   90.00
_cell.angle_beta   90.00
_cell.angle_gamma   90.00
#
_symmetry.space_group_name_H-M   'P 1'
#
loop_
_entity.id
_entity.type
_entity.pdbx_description
1 polymer ?
#
loop_
_entity_poly.entity_id
_entity_poly.type
_entity_poly.pdbx_seq_one_letter_code
_entity_poly.pdbx_strand_id
1 'polypeptide(L)' 'MISVWPLPGIPEIEQGHDLTGTILAGCRRAGLEVADGDIFVVTHKIVSKAEG' A
#
# COMPACT_ATOMS: atom_id res chain seq x y z
N MET A 1 16.14 -15.59 2.50
CA MET A 1 15.49 -15.44 1.19
C MET A 1 14.63 -14.18 1.26
N ILE A 2 14.68 -13.32 0.25
CA ILE A 2 13.90 -12.09 0.19
C ILE A 2 12.91 -12.22 -0.96
N SER A 3 11.68 -11.75 -0.75
CA SER A 3 10.62 -11.76 -1.73
C SER A 3 9.95 -10.39 -1.76
N VAL A 4 9.52 -9.95 -2.94
CA VAL A 4 8.93 -8.62 -3.16
C VAL A 4 7.74 -8.78 -4.08
N TRP A 5 6.61 -8.18 -3.69
CA TRP A 5 5.37 -8.27 -4.44
C TRP A 5 4.78 -6.88 -4.70
N PRO A 6 4.27 -6.61 -5.91
CA PRO A 6 3.48 -5.40 -6.16
C PRO A 6 2.07 -5.54 -5.56
N LEU A 7 1.48 -4.42 -5.17
CA LEU A 7 0.09 -4.38 -4.70
C LEU A 7 -0.86 -3.98 -5.84
N PRO A 8 -1.81 -4.85 -6.24
CA PRO A 8 -2.75 -4.55 -7.31
C PRO A 8 -3.93 -3.68 -6.83
N GLY A 9 -4.55 -2.98 -7.78
CA GLY A 9 -5.80 -2.25 -7.56
C GLY A 9 -5.67 -1.04 -6.63
N ILE A 10 -4.49 -0.43 -6.55
CA ILE A 10 -4.30 0.85 -5.87
C ILE A 10 -4.95 1.94 -6.74
N PRO A 11 -5.96 2.67 -6.24
CA PRO A 11 -6.63 3.73 -6.97
C PRO A 11 -5.74 4.98 -7.07
N GLU A 12 -6.22 5.99 -7.81
CA GLU A 12 -5.65 7.33 -7.71
C GLU A 12 -5.82 7.86 -6.28
N ILE A 13 -4.74 8.42 -5.72
CA ILE A 13 -4.74 8.96 -4.36
C ILE A 13 -5.08 10.45 -4.39
N GLU A 14 -5.92 10.87 -3.45
CA GLU A 14 -6.42 12.23 -3.29
C GLU A 14 -6.28 12.65 -1.83
N GLN A 15 -6.42 13.95 -1.56
CA GLN A 15 -6.29 14.48 -0.21
C GLN A 15 -7.30 13.85 0.75
N GLY A 16 -6.82 13.42 1.91
CA GLY A 16 -7.62 12.74 2.93
C GLY A 16 -7.88 11.26 2.66
N HIS A 17 -7.30 10.65 1.61
CA HIS A 17 -7.42 9.20 1.41
C HIS A 17 -6.74 8.40 2.54
N ASP A 18 -7.42 7.34 3.00
CA ASP A 18 -6.86 6.35 3.91
C ASP A 18 -5.86 5.44 3.18
N LEU A 19 -4.60 5.85 3.16
CA LEU A 19 -3.51 5.08 2.55
C LEU A 19 -3.34 3.70 3.17
N THR A 20 -3.50 3.57 4.48
CA THR A 20 -3.33 2.29 5.18
C THR A 20 -4.40 1.31 4.74
N GLY A 21 -5.67 1.72 4.74
CA GLY A 21 -6.79 0.90 4.25
C GLY A 21 -6.62 0.50 2.78
N THR A 22 -6.16 1.43 1.93
CA THR A 22 -5.87 1.17 0.51
C THR A 22 -4.76 0.12 0.33
N ILE A 23 -3.66 0.23 1.06
CA ILE A 23 -2.54 -0.71 1.01
C ILE A 23 -2.99 -2.10 1.46
N LEU A 24 -3.69 -2.20 2.60
CA LEU A 24 -4.21 -3.47 3.11
C LEU A 24 -5.21 -4.12 2.16
N ALA A 25 -6.04 -3.34 1.48
CA ALA A 25 -6.92 -3.86 0.43
C ALA A 25 -6.11 -4.41 -0.77
N GLY A 26 -4.99 -3.78 -1.12
CA GLY A 26 -4.04 -4.29 -2.11
C GLY A 26 -3.45 -5.64 -1.71
N CYS A 27 -2.99 -5.79 -0.47
CA CYS A 27 -2.46 -7.05 0.05
C CYS A 27 -3.50 -8.17 -0.05
N ARG A 28 -4.75 -7.92 0.40
CA ARG A 28 -5.84 -8.90 0.30
C ARG A 28 -6.12 -9.34 -1.13
N ARG A 29 -6.12 -8.40 -2.09
CA ARG A 29 -6.30 -8.74 -3.52
C ARG A 29 -5.14 -9.55 -4.09
N ALA A 30 -3.93 -9.31 -3.61
CA ALA A 30 -2.74 -10.09 -3.98
C ALA A 30 -2.67 -11.46 -3.31
N GLY A 31 -3.59 -11.79 -2.39
CA GLY A 31 -3.53 -13.01 -1.60
C GLY A 31 -2.35 -13.03 -0.62
N LEU A 32 -1.89 -11.86 -0.19
CA LEU A 32 -0.78 -11.72 0.75
C LEU A 32 -1.32 -11.59 2.19
N GLU A 33 -0.76 -12.39 3.08
CA GLU A 33 -0.89 -12.20 4.53
C GLU A 33 0.24 -11.29 5.01
N VAL A 34 -0.11 -10.24 5.75
CA VAL A 34 0.86 -9.32 6.35
C VAL A 34 1.29 -9.89 7.68
N ALA A 35 2.59 -10.08 7.87
CA ALA A 35 3.18 -10.61 9.08
C ALA A 35 4.16 -9.63 9.71
N ASP A 36 4.47 -9.86 10.99
CA ASP A 36 5.49 -9.08 11.68
C ASP A 36 6.85 -9.21 10.98
N GLY A 37 7.48 -8.06 10.73
CA GLY A 37 8.74 -7.99 10.00
C GLY A 37 8.60 -7.71 8.51
N ASP A 38 7.38 -7.73 7.95
CA ASP A 38 7.14 -7.27 6.59
C ASP A 38 7.38 -5.76 6.44
N ILE A 39 7.84 -5.37 5.24
CA ILE A 39 8.19 -3.98 4.93
C ILE A 39 7.27 -3.48 3.81
N PHE A 40 6.59 -2.37 4.09
CA PHE A 40 5.84 -1.63 3.08
C PHE A 40 6.72 -0.56 2.43
N VAL A 41 6.88 -0.64 1.11
CA VAL A 41 7.60 0.38 0.34
C VAL A 41 6.58 1.20 -0.44
N VAL A 42 6.50 2.48 -0.11
CA VAL A 42 5.60 3.45 -0.75
C VAL A 42 6.41 4.57 -1.40
N THR A 43 5.90 5.09 -2.53
CA THR A 43 6.51 6.28 -3.13
C THR A 43 6.03 7.53 -2.41
N HIS A 44 6.88 8.55 -2.33
CA HIS A 44 6.51 9.82 -1.69
C HIS A 44 5.30 10.50 -2.35
N LYS A 45 5.07 10.27 -3.66
CA LYS A 45 3.95 10.86 -4.40
C LYS A 45 2.58 10.55 -3.79
N ILE A 46 2.36 9.30 -3.37
CA ILE A 46 1.04 8.91 -2.80
C ILE A 46 0.86 9.43 -1.37
N VAL A 47 1.95 9.57 -0.62
CA VAL A 47 1.95 10.15 0.73
C VAL A 47 1.59 11.63 0.65
N SER A 48 2.33 12.40 -0.16
CA SER A 48 2.07 13.83 -0.35
C SER A 48 0.65 14.12 -0.84
N LYS A 49 0.10 13.31 -1.75
CA LYS A 49 -1.29 13.49 -2.21
C LYS A 49 -2.33 13.25 -1.13
N ALA A 50 -2.12 12.27 -0.25
CA ALA A 50 -3.05 11.97 0.83
C ALA A 50 -3.00 13.04 1.93
N GLU A 51 -1.82 13.59 2.20
CA GLU A 51 -1.60 14.61 3.23
C GLU A 51 -2.06 16.01 2.77
N GLY A 52 -2.02 16.30 1.47
CA GLY A 52 -2.38 17.60 0.88
C GLY A 52 -1.17 18.49 0.67
#